data_AF-A0A2H0C4P5-F1
#
_entry.id   AF-A0A2H0C4P5-F1
#
_cell.length_a   1.000
_cell.length_b   1.000
_cell.length_c   1.000
_cell.angle_alpha   90.00
_cell.angle_beta   90.00
_cell.angle_gamma   90.00
#
_symmetry.space_group_name_H-M   'P 1'
#
loop_
_entity.id
_entity.type
_entity.pdbx_description
1 polymer ?
#
loop_
_entity_poly.entity_id
_entity_poly.type
_entity_poly.pdbx_seq_one_letter_code
_entity_poly.pdbx_strand_id
1 'polypeptide(L)'
;MSRRRSKFKLPFFKFKINKKTMLNMMGFIFVGVALILIVSFLNIFQPSQENGRLLERVNGFLIEKFSGLSVFIPLLLLMFSGHFFNTKKLKFIKFH
;
A
#
# COMPACT_ATOMS: atom_id res chain seq x y z
N MET A 1 -28.89 7.39 26.17
CA MET A 1 -27.80 6.38 26.14
C MET A 1 -26.61 6.89 25.30
N SER A 2 -25.49 7.25 25.93
CA SER A 2 -24.28 7.72 25.23
C SER A 2 -23.42 6.52 24.78
N ARG A 3 -23.48 6.21 23.47
CA ARG A 3 -22.77 5.08 22.86
C ARG A 3 -21.25 5.37 22.84
N ARG A 4 -20.51 4.86 23.83
CA ARG A 4 -19.04 5.00 23.93
C ARG A 4 -18.39 4.40 22.68
N ARG A 5 -18.01 5.23 21.71
CA ARG A 5 -17.20 4.79 20.57
C ARG A 5 -15.81 4.41 21.08
N SER A 6 -15.50 3.12 21.08
CA SER A 6 -14.18 2.58 21.46
C SER A 6 -13.09 3.25 20.60
N LYS A 7 -12.14 3.90 21.30
CA LYS A 7 -10.97 4.56 20.72
C LYS A 7 -9.77 3.64 20.95
N PHE A 8 -9.14 3.19 19.86
CA PHE A 8 -7.97 2.33 19.90
C PHE A 8 -6.78 3.13 20.46
N LYS A 9 -6.12 2.60 21.50
CA LYS A 9 -4.90 3.19 22.09
C LYS A 9 -3.71 2.31 21.69
N LEU A 10 -2.72 2.88 21.00
CA LEU A 10 -1.45 2.18 20.73
C LEU A 10 -0.57 2.20 21.99
N PRO A 11 0.13 1.10 22.32
CA PRO A 11 0.85 0.97 23.60
C PRO A 11 2.10 1.86 23.72
N PHE A 12 2.69 2.33 22.62
CA PHE A 12 3.95 3.12 22.66
C PHE A 12 3.79 4.62 22.38
N PHE A 13 2.71 5.04 21.72
CA PHE A 13 2.46 6.44 21.39
C PHE A 13 1.17 6.91 22.07
N LYS A 14 1.27 7.91 22.97
CA LYS A 14 0.13 8.55 23.65
C LYS A 14 -0.80 9.34 22.71
N PHE A 15 -0.74 9.13 21.40
CA PHE A 15 -1.63 9.77 20.42
C PHE A 15 -2.95 9.00 20.31
N LYS A 16 -4.06 9.70 20.55
CA LYS A 16 -5.41 9.18 20.30
C LYS A 16 -5.70 9.27 18.80
N ILE A 17 -5.36 8.23 18.05
CA ILE A 17 -5.59 8.19 16.60
C ILE A 17 -7.08 7.89 16.31
N ASN A 18 -7.69 8.68 15.45
CA ASN A 18 -9.06 8.45 14.97
C ASN A 18 -9.06 7.27 13.98
N LYS A 19 -10.11 6.41 14.01
CA LYS A 19 -10.27 5.29 13.05
C LYS A 19 -10.13 5.74 11.59
N LYS A 20 -10.61 6.94 11.26
CA LYS A 20 -10.48 7.54 9.93
C LYS A 20 -9.03 7.81 9.54
N THR A 21 -8.23 8.31 10.49
CA THR A 21 -6.81 8.59 10.28
C THR A 21 -6.02 7.28 10.15
N MET A 22 -6.36 6.27 10.95
CA MET A 22 -5.75 4.94 10.86
C MET A 22 -5.96 4.31 9.46
N LEU A 23 -7.17 4.39 8.92
CA LEU A 23 -7.46 3.90 7.56
C LEU A 23 -6.64 4.65 6.50
N ASN A 24 -6.56 5.99 6.58
CA ASN A 24 -5.71 6.75 5.66
C ASN A 24 -4.23 6.37 5.75
N MET A 25 -3.70 6.15 6.97
CA MET A 25 -2.31 5.69 7.14
C MET A 25 -2.09 4.33 6.46
N MET A 26 -3.03 3.40 6.60
CA MET A 26 -3.00 2.12 5.91
C MET A 26 -2.97 2.31 4.39
N GLY A 27 -3.82 3.18 3.85
CA GLY A 27 -3.85 3.53 2.43
C GLY A 27 -2.52 4.07 1.92
N PHE A 28 -1.90 5.00 2.65
CA PHE A 28 -0.59 5.54 2.30
C PHE A 28 0.51 4.47 2.32
N ILE A 29 0.47 3.52 3.26
CA ILE A 29 1.41 2.38 3.27
C ILE A 29 1.24 1.55 2.00
N PHE A 30 0.01 1.22 1.61
CA PHE A 30 -0.24 0.47 0.37
C PHE A 30 0.21 1.23 -0.88
N VAL A 31 0.00 2.55 -0.95
CA VAL A 31 0.54 3.39 -2.03
C VAL A 31 2.06 3.33 -2.06
N GLY A 32 2.72 3.46 -0.90
CA GLY A 32 4.18 3.39 -0.81
C GLY A 32 4.73 2.06 -1.30
N VAL A 33 4.12 0.94 -0.88
CA VAL A 33 4.50 -0.40 -1.37
C VAL A 33 4.27 -0.51 -2.88
N ALA A 34 3.13 -0.05 -3.39
CA ALA A 34 2.85 -0.08 -4.84
C ALA A 34 3.88 0.72 -5.64
N LEU A 35 4.30 1.89 -5.16
CA LEU A 35 5.34 2.69 -5.80
C LEU A 35 6.71 1.98 -5.78
N ILE A 36 7.10 1.36 -4.67
CA ILE A 36 8.34 0.57 -4.60
C ILE A 36 8.32 -0.57 -5.61
N LEU A 37 7.17 -1.26 -5.75
CA LEU A 37 6.97 -2.31 -6.74
C LEU A 37 7.10 -1.78 -8.17
N ILE A 38 6.51 -0.63 -8.48
CA ILE A 38 6.66 0.02 -9.80
C ILE A 38 8.13 0.33 -10.09
N VAL A 39 8.84 0.94 -9.14
CA VAL A 39 10.26 1.27 -9.29
C VAL A 39 11.12 0.01 -9.48
N SER A 40 10.76 -1.08 -8.81
CA SER A 40 11.40 -2.39 -8.98
C SER A 40 11.27 -2.92 -10.43
N PHE A 41 10.17 -2.67 -11.14
CA PHE A 41 10.05 -2.98 -12.57
C PHE A 41 10.83 -2.01 -13.47
N LEU A 42 10.95 -0.74 -13.10
CA LEU A 42 11.74 0.23 -13.88
C LEU A 42 13.25 -0.07 -13.83
N ASN A 43 13.72 -0.72 -12.76
CA ASN A 43 15.12 -1.11 -12.60
C ASN A 43 15.58 -2.14 -13.66
N ILE A 44 14.66 -2.89 -14.27
CA ILE A 44 14.94 -3.82 -15.38
C ILE A 44 15.69 -3.13 -16.54
N PHE A 45 15.45 -1.83 -16.76
CA PHE A 45 16.07 -1.05 -17.82
C PHE A 45 17.45 -0.47 -17.44
N GLN A 46 17.92 -0.63 -16.20
CA GLN A 46 19.20 -0.10 -15.70
C GLN A 46 20.00 -1.17 -14.92
N PRO A 47 20.57 -2.18 -15.61
CA PRO A 47 21.23 -3.32 -14.97
C PRO A 47 22.60 -3.03 -14.31
N SER A 48 23.10 -1.79 -14.32
CA SER A 48 24.52 -1.50 -14.08
C SER A 48 24.88 -0.83 -12.74
N GLN A 49 24.07 -0.96 -11.68
CA GLN A 49 24.46 -0.43 -10.36
C GLN A 49 24.27 -1.43 -9.21
N GLU A 50 25.37 -1.72 -8.51
CA GLU A 50 25.49 -2.65 -7.37
C GLU A 50 24.48 -2.41 -6.22
N ASN A 51 23.82 -1.24 -6.19
CA ASN A 51 22.88 -0.84 -5.14
C ASN A 51 21.45 -1.41 -5.32
N GLY A 52 21.13 -2.03 -6.45
CA GLY A 52 19.76 -2.46 -6.81
C GLY A 52 19.28 -3.83 -6.28
N ARG A 53 20.15 -4.60 -5.60
CA ARG A 53 19.89 -6.03 -5.29
C ARG A 53 18.55 -6.33 -4.60
N LEU A 54 18.08 -5.44 -3.73
CA LEU A 54 16.79 -5.62 -3.05
C LEU A 54 15.60 -5.46 -4.01
N LEU A 55 15.63 -4.46 -4.89
CA LEU A 55 14.57 -4.22 -5.86
C LEU A 55 14.54 -5.33 -6.91
N GLU A 56 15.71 -5.85 -7.29
CA GLU A 56 15.84 -6.97 -8.21
C GLU A 56 15.28 -8.27 -7.61
N ARG A 57 15.57 -8.55 -6.32
CA ARG A 57 14.98 -9.71 -5.62
C ARG A 57 13.46 -9.61 -5.50
N VAL A 58 12.93 -8.42 -5.19
CA VAL A 58 11.48 -8.19 -5.14
C VAL A 58 10.86 -8.40 -6.52
N ASN A 59 11.49 -7.89 -7.58
CA ASN A 59 11.05 -8.08 -8.96
C ASN A 59 11.03 -9.57 -9.35
N GLY A 60 12.14 -10.27 -9.11
CA GLY A 60 12.28 -11.69 -9.40
C GLY A 60 11.24 -12.54 -8.70
N PHE A 61 10.92 -12.24 -7.44
CA PHE A 61 9.83 -12.93 -6.72
C PHE A 61 8.47 -12.74 -7.39
N LEU A 62 8.17 -11.54 -7.88
CA LEU A 62 6.90 -11.27 -8.58
C LEU A 62 6.83 -11.97 -9.94
N ILE A 63 7.92 -11.96 -10.70
CA ILE A 63 7.99 -12.63 -12.00
C ILE A 63 7.92 -14.15 -11.83
N GLU A 64 8.57 -14.72 -10.82
CA GLU A 64 8.52 -16.17 -10.56
C GLU A 64 7.08 -16.63 -10.24
N LYS A 65 6.34 -15.86 -9.45
CA LYS A 65 4.98 -16.25 -9.02
C LYS A 65 3.89 -15.89 -10.03
N PHE A 66 4.03 -14.76 -10.73
CA PHE A 66 2.97 -14.20 -11.56
C PHE A 66 3.36 -14.06 -13.04
N SER A 67 4.61 -14.37 -13.41
CA SER A 67 5.12 -14.28 -14.78
C SER A 67 4.82 -12.91 -15.40
N GLY A 68 4.35 -12.86 -16.65
CA GLY A 68 3.97 -11.61 -17.32
C GLY A 68 2.85 -10.82 -16.64
N LEU A 69 2.02 -11.46 -15.79
CA LEU A 69 0.95 -10.77 -15.05
C LEU A 69 1.49 -9.95 -13.87
N SER A 70 2.76 -10.12 -13.51
CA SER A 70 3.41 -9.43 -12.40
C SER A 70 3.35 -7.90 -12.50
N VAL A 71 3.32 -7.35 -13.72
CA VAL A 71 3.19 -5.91 -14.00
C VAL A 71 1.85 -5.35 -13.51
N PHE A 72 0.79 -6.15 -13.46
CA PHE A 72 -0.52 -5.71 -12.97
C PHE A 72 -0.59 -5.64 -11.45
N ILE A 73 0.27 -6.34 -10.71
CA ILE A 73 0.25 -6.35 -9.25
C ILE A 73 0.44 -4.97 -8.62
N PRO A 74 1.48 -4.19 -8.97
CA PRO A 74 1.60 -2.83 -8.45
C PRO A 74 0.38 -1.95 -8.76
N LEU A 75 -0.22 -2.10 -9.95
CA LEU A 75 -1.42 -1.36 -10.34
C LEU A 75 -2.64 -1.78 -9.51
N LEU A 76 -2.88 -3.08 -9.34
CA LEU A 76 -3.96 -3.62 -8.52
C LEU A 76 -3.80 -3.21 -7.05
N LEU A 77 -2.57 -3.21 -6.53
CA LEU A 77 -2.27 -2.78 -5.18
C LEU A 77 -2.53 -1.28 -5.00
N LEU A 78 -2.18 -0.47 -6.01
CA LEU A 78 -2.45 0.96 -6.02
C LEU A 78 -3.97 1.23 -6.07
N MET A 79 -4.73 0.51 -6.90
CA MET A 79 -6.19 0.58 -6.90
C MET A 79 -6.78 0.16 -5.56
N PHE A 80 -6.26 -0.94 -4.98
CA PHE A 80 -6.71 -1.46 -3.70
C PHE A 80 -6.48 -0.47 -2.55
N SER A 81 -5.37 0.28 -2.60
CA SER A 81 -5.06 1.34 -1.62
C SER A 81 -6.15 2.41 -1.54
N GLY A 82 -6.84 2.67 -2.66
CA GLY A 82 -7.98 3.59 -2.77
C GLY A 82 -9.06 3.32 -1.73
N HIS A 83 -9.33 2.05 -1.43
CA HIS A 83 -10.37 1.64 -0.48
C HIS A 83 -10.10 2.08 0.97
N PHE A 84 -8.84 2.29 1.32
CA PHE A 84 -8.45 2.70 2.67
C PHE A 84 -8.53 4.21 2.87
N PHE A 85 -8.60 5.01 1.80
CA PHE A 85 -8.76 6.45 1.94
C PHE A 85 -10.19 6.82 2.31
N ASN A 86 -10.34 7.42 3.49
CA ASN A 86 -11.60 7.94 3.98
C ASN A 86 -11.92 9.33 3.37
N THR A 87 -11.91 9.44 2.04
CA THR A 87 -12.39 10.61 1.31
C THR A 87 -13.60 10.23 0.45
N LYS A 88 -14.56 11.15 0.28
CA LYS A 88 -15.74 10.90 -0.59
C LYS A 88 -15.35 10.67 -2.06
N LYS A 89 -14.19 11.17 -2.49
CA LYS A 89 -13.68 11.09 -3.87
C LYS A 89 -12.96 9.76 -4.17
N LEU A 90 -12.41 9.08 -3.16
CA LEU A 90 -11.65 7.83 -3.33
C LEU A 90 -12.39 6.58 -2.80
N LYS A 91 -13.61 6.74 -2.28
CA LYS A 91 -14.47 5.61 -1.90
C LYS A 91 -15.12 5.01 -3.14
N PHE A 92 -14.46 4.04 -3.76
CA PHE A 92 -14.98 3.30 -4.93
C PHE A 92 -16.18 2.40 -4.59
N ILE A 93 -16.39 2.03 -3.33
CA ILE A 93 -17.52 1.20 -2.89
C ILE A 93 -18.18 1.86 -1.67
N LYS A 94 -19.42 2.32 -1.83
CA LYS A 94 -20.32 2.59 -0.71
C LYS A 94 -20.97 1.26 -0.33
N PHE A 95 -20.62 0.72 0.83
CA PHE A 95 -21.50 -0.25 1.48
C PHE A 95 -22.76 0.52 1.90
N HIS A 96 -23.85 0.27 1.17
CA HIS A 96 -25.19 0.70 1.53
C HIS A 96 -25.73 -0.19 2.64
#